data_AF-A0A9P5EJ44-F1
#
_entry.id   AF-A0A9P5EJ44-F1
#
_cell.length_a   1.000
_cell.length_b   1.000
_cell.length_c   1.000
_cell.angle_alpha   90.00
_cell.angle_beta   90.00
_cell.angle_gamma   90.00
#
_symmetry.space_group_name_H-M   'P 1'
#
loop_
_entity.id
_entity.type
_entity.pdbx_description
1 polymer ?
#
loop_
_entity_poly.entity_id
_entity_poly.type
_entity_poly.pdbx_seq_one_letter_code
_entity_poly.pdbx_strand_id
1 'polypeptide(L)'
;MEFINKIGNHSEALTAWLGLLPTGDYGSSICGVFKLIIGATANYSKVEEDIFQALSEIPDVMESTRRYVAIWTQRNQHFERLVFNLYRATLKSLRHIMQFFADSRLSKVFGAVIKQKDYKMDLSMSLREMRQCAENIGKEGQLYNAEETHDTFLMGERTELVVNKILQFLETHPLLQVNNAELRTMKAALEPISQYDLANVHRTSSDDSLRLFELQQLADEKAQKDRQEKADADREALLQLIRFDPGVVQQDILRCAQSGYIMNDEQKSRAAAMIRNETFKSFLRDAHSSRSLLVNGNEDTARADGISPLSLVAAELSRLSESAGAADAPVFVLNYFCAEHCSSLLFPSLETSAAGLMASLVGQLVSQMKDKGMTVDLSFMAEKNWRRLERFDVKALCNLFKKLTKQLPPGGMLLCILDEIYLYESRENAEYVVWFLAGLSEKQRYSRAAFKLLITCRIRAMGFAKYFIQNTLDLDDDVDLDDSADWEMQRITG
;
A
#
# COMPACT_ATOMS: atom_id res chain seq x y z
N MET A 1 8.32 -23.94 -50.45
CA MET A 1 8.76 -22.77 -49.65
C MET A 1 7.90 -22.55 -48.39
N GLU A 2 6.66 -23.06 -48.31
CA GLU A 2 5.75 -22.82 -47.17
C GLU A 2 6.32 -23.19 -45.79
N PHE A 3 7.20 -24.20 -45.71
CA PHE A 3 7.86 -24.63 -44.47
C PHE A 3 8.66 -23.51 -43.77
N ILE A 4 9.39 -22.69 -44.54
CA ILE A 4 10.19 -21.59 -43.99
C ILE A 4 9.29 -20.46 -43.48
N ASN A 5 8.16 -20.20 -44.15
CA ASN A 5 7.18 -19.21 -43.69
C ASN A 5 6.45 -19.68 -42.41
N LYS A 6 6.03 -20.95 -42.31
CA LYS A 6 5.39 -21.47 -41.09
C LYS A 6 6.34 -21.52 -39.89
N ILE A 7 7.62 -21.86 -40.09
CA ILE A 7 8.63 -21.80 -39.02
C ILE A 7 8.97 -20.35 -38.64
N GLY A 8 9.04 -19.44 -39.61
CA GLY A 8 9.19 -18.00 -39.34
C GLY A 8 8.12 -17.49 -38.38
N ASN A 9 6.86 -17.82 -38.65
CA ASN A 9 5.69 -17.42 -37.84
C ASN A 9 5.65 -17.99 -36.41
N HIS A 10 6.49 -18.97 -36.05
CA HIS A 10 6.56 -19.56 -34.70
C HIS A 10 7.96 -19.51 -34.07
N SER A 11 8.90 -18.82 -34.73
CA SER A 11 10.29 -18.68 -34.27
C SER A 11 10.42 -17.88 -32.96
N GLU A 12 9.57 -16.88 -32.75
CA GLU A 12 9.50 -16.12 -31.50
C GLU A 12 9.03 -16.99 -30.33
N ALA A 13 8.00 -17.82 -30.51
CA ALA A 13 7.51 -18.73 -29.47
C ALA A 13 8.57 -19.79 -29.07
N LEU A 14 9.33 -20.32 -30.04
CA LEU A 14 10.49 -21.18 -29.79
C LEU A 14 11.62 -20.46 -29.05
N THR A 15 11.79 -19.15 -29.29
CA THR A 15 12.82 -18.33 -28.62
C THR A 15 12.39 -17.97 -27.18
N ALA A 16 11.13 -17.64 -26.96
CA ALA A 16 10.54 -17.48 -25.63
C ALA A 16 10.66 -18.76 -24.79
N TRP A 17 10.43 -19.93 -25.41
CA TRP A 17 10.69 -21.24 -24.83
C TRP A 17 12.12 -21.42 -24.34
N LEU A 18 13.11 -21.07 -25.17
CA LEU A 18 14.53 -21.18 -24.82
C LEU A 18 14.90 -20.27 -23.62
N GLY A 19 14.17 -19.16 -23.41
CA GLY A 19 14.30 -18.29 -22.24
C GLY A 19 13.58 -18.76 -20.97
N LEU A 20 12.72 -19.79 -21.06
CA LEU A 20 11.99 -20.36 -19.90
C LEU A 20 12.69 -21.56 -19.25
N LEU A 21 13.68 -22.16 -19.93
CA LEU A 21 14.43 -23.31 -19.41
C LEU A 21 15.48 -22.87 -18.37
N PRO A 22 15.67 -23.62 -17.27
CA PRO A 22 16.75 -23.34 -16.32
C PRO A 22 18.11 -23.52 -17.00
N THR A 23 19.02 -22.56 -16.83
CA THR A 23 20.38 -22.60 -17.37
C THR A 23 21.24 -23.66 -16.66
N GLY A 24 21.28 -24.85 -17.26
CA GLY A 24 22.08 -26.00 -16.81
C GLY A 24 22.03 -27.13 -17.85
N ASP A 25 22.76 -28.23 -17.61
CA ASP A 25 23.07 -29.26 -18.62
C ASP A 25 21.83 -29.89 -19.28
N TYR A 26 20.70 -29.98 -18.57
CA TYR A 26 19.42 -30.48 -19.10
C TYR A 26 18.86 -29.65 -20.27
N GLY A 27 19.12 -28.33 -20.32
CA GLY A 27 18.66 -27.45 -21.39
C GLY A 27 19.28 -27.81 -22.75
N SER A 28 20.52 -28.33 -22.76
CA SER A 28 21.21 -28.76 -23.98
C SER A 28 20.52 -29.96 -24.64
N SER A 29 20.03 -30.91 -23.84
CA SER A 29 19.34 -32.11 -24.30
C SER A 29 17.97 -31.78 -24.90
N ILE A 30 17.22 -30.88 -24.26
CA ILE A 30 15.92 -30.39 -24.77
C ILE A 30 16.13 -29.60 -26.07
N CYS A 31 17.13 -28.72 -26.13
CA CYS A 31 17.49 -27.98 -27.35
C CYS A 31 17.94 -28.92 -28.50
N GLY A 32 18.65 -30.00 -28.18
CA GLY A 32 18.99 -31.07 -29.14
C GLY A 32 17.75 -31.77 -29.72
N VAL A 33 16.74 -32.04 -28.88
CA VAL A 33 15.45 -32.62 -29.32
C VAL A 33 14.69 -31.65 -30.22
N PHE A 34 14.61 -30.35 -29.89
CA PHE A 34 13.98 -29.34 -30.75
C PHE A 34 14.66 -29.22 -32.13
N LYS A 35 16.00 -29.19 -32.18
CA LYS A 35 16.75 -29.21 -33.46
C LYS A 35 16.48 -30.47 -34.28
N LEU A 36 16.30 -31.62 -33.62
CA LEU A 36 15.96 -32.89 -34.27
C LEU A 36 14.50 -32.96 -34.75
N ILE A 37 13.56 -32.29 -34.09
CA ILE A 37 12.17 -32.14 -34.55
C ILE A 37 12.15 -31.29 -35.83
N ILE A 38 12.79 -30.11 -35.79
CA ILE A 38 12.87 -29.16 -36.90
C ILE A 38 13.57 -29.78 -38.13
N GLY A 39 14.56 -30.66 -37.92
CA GLY A 39 15.31 -31.32 -39.00
C GLY A 39 14.64 -32.55 -39.63
N ALA A 40 13.50 -33.05 -39.11
CA ALA A 40 12.95 -34.36 -39.50
C ALA A 40 11.67 -34.29 -40.36
N THR A 41 10.97 -33.15 -40.41
CA THR A 41 9.62 -33.04 -40.99
C THR A 41 9.64 -32.66 -42.48
N ALA A 42 9.65 -33.66 -43.36
CA ALA A 42 9.51 -33.48 -44.82
C ALA A 42 8.13 -33.88 -45.38
N ASN A 43 7.24 -34.46 -44.57
CA ASN A 43 5.88 -34.87 -44.97
C ASN A 43 4.92 -34.69 -43.79
N TYR A 44 4.08 -33.66 -43.82
CA TYR A 44 3.17 -33.34 -42.72
C TYR A 44 1.98 -34.28 -42.61
N SER A 45 1.60 -34.58 -41.37
CA SER A 45 0.27 -35.09 -41.02
C SER A 45 -0.37 -34.18 -39.98
N LYS A 46 -1.71 -34.23 -39.85
CA LYS A 46 -2.50 -33.40 -38.91
C LYS A 46 -2.03 -33.50 -37.44
N VAL A 47 -1.29 -34.55 -37.08
CA VAL A 47 -0.73 -34.76 -35.73
C VAL A 47 0.46 -33.83 -35.44
N GLU A 48 1.26 -33.49 -36.45
CA GLU A 48 2.42 -32.61 -36.27
C GLU A 48 1.98 -31.16 -36.07
N GLU A 49 0.90 -30.74 -36.73
CA GLU A 49 0.31 -29.41 -36.56
C GLU A 49 -0.28 -29.22 -35.15
N ASP A 50 -0.99 -30.23 -34.61
CA ASP A 50 -1.45 -30.26 -33.21
C ASP A 50 -0.26 -30.12 -32.21
N ILE A 51 0.91 -30.69 -32.53
CA ILE A 51 2.14 -30.61 -31.72
C ILE A 51 2.82 -29.24 -31.81
N PHE A 52 2.95 -28.66 -33.00
CA PHE A 52 3.53 -27.32 -33.16
C PHE A 52 2.67 -26.24 -32.50
N GLN A 53 1.35 -26.35 -32.60
CA GLN A 53 0.40 -25.48 -31.90
C GLN A 53 0.48 -25.64 -30.37
N ALA A 54 0.68 -26.86 -29.87
CA ALA A 54 0.94 -27.09 -28.46
C ALA A 54 2.24 -26.43 -27.97
N LEU A 55 3.30 -26.51 -28.79
CA LEU A 55 4.60 -25.94 -28.47
C LEU A 55 4.57 -24.41 -28.47
N SER A 56 3.75 -23.76 -29.29
CA SER A 56 3.59 -22.29 -29.27
C SER A 56 2.74 -21.78 -28.11
N GLU A 57 1.75 -22.53 -27.63
CA GLU A 57 0.84 -22.08 -26.55
C GLU A 57 1.41 -22.18 -25.13
N ILE A 58 2.34 -23.11 -24.87
CA ILE A 58 2.86 -23.34 -23.51
C ILE A 58 3.52 -22.08 -22.89
N PRO A 59 4.36 -21.30 -23.60
CA PRO A 59 4.93 -20.06 -23.07
C PRO A 59 3.88 -19.03 -22.66
N ASP A 60 2.87 -18.80 -23.50
CA ASP A 60 1.80 -17.82 -23.26
C ASP A 60 0.97 -18.18 -22.02
N VAL A 61 0.68 -19.48 -21.84
CA VAL A 61 0.03 -20.05 -20.66
C VAL A 61 0.88 -19.87 -19.40
N MET A 62 2.20 -20.04 -19.50
CA MET A 62 3.12 -19.86 -18.37
C MET A 62 3.34 -18.37 -18.04
N GLU A 63 3.37 -17.47 -19.03
CA GLU A 63 3.55 -16.04 -18.83
C GLU A 63 2.30 -15.37 -18.24
N SER A 64 1.11 -15.70 -18.74
CA SER A 64 -0.15 -15.25 -18.14
C SER A 64 -0.27 -15.70 -16.67
N THR A 65 0.16 -16.93 -16.37
CA THR A 65 0.21 -17.46 -15.00
C THR A 65 1.26 -16.76 -14.12
N ARG A 66 2.44 -16.41 -14.65
CA ARG A 66 3.53 -15.74 -13.90
C ARG A 66 3.07 -14.47 -13.17
N ARG A 67 2.14 -13.70 -13.77
CA ARG A 67 1.58 -12.49 -13.15
C ARG A 67 0.84 -12.81 -11.85
N TYR A 68 0.02 -13.86 -11.84
CA TYR A 68 -0.69 -14.28 -10.62
C TYR A 68 0.24 -14.97 -9.62
N VAL A 69 1.22 -15.75 -10.09
CA VAL A 69 2.24 -16.36 -9.21
C VAL A 69 2.95 -15.30 -8.37
N ALA A 70 3.34 -14.18 -8.98
CA ALA A 70 4.03 -13.10 -8.27
C ALA A 70 3.19 -12.38 -7.21
N ILE A 71 1.86 -12.53 -7.23
CA ILE A 71 0.92 -11.81 -6.36
C ILE A 71 0.35 -12.74 -5.26
N TRP A 72 0.03 -13.99 -5.61
CA TRP A 72 -0.88 -14.82 -4.80
C TRP A 72 -0.26 -16.06 -4.14
N THR A 73 0.85 -16.62 -4.65
CA THR A 73 1.41 -17.87 -4.05
C THR A 73 1.96 -17.68 -2.64
N GLN A 74 2.40 -16.47 -2.27
CA GLN A 74 2.84 -16.16 -0.91
C GLN A 74 1.68 -15.99 0.09
N ARG A 75 0.44 -15.89 -0.39
CA ARG A 75 -0.74 -15.52 0.41
C ARG A 75 -1.78 -16.62 0.52
N ASN A 76 -1.77 -17.62 -0.37
CA ASN A 76 -2.81 -18.65 -0.40
C ASN A 76 -2.28 -20.01 -0.87
N GLN A 77 -2.34 -21.01 0.02
CA GLN A 77 -1.95 -22.40 -0.25
C GLN A 77 -2.80 -23.07 -1.36
N HIS A 78 -4.06 -22.66 -1.54
CA HIS A 78 -4.88 -23.11 -2.66
C HIS A 78 -4.28 -22.65 -4.00
N PHE A 79 -3.82 -21.39 -4.05
CA PHE A 79 -3.21 -20.83 -5.25
C PHE A 79 -1.86 -21.49 -5.58
N GLU A 80 -1.04 -21.77 -4.56
CA GLU A 80 0.18 -22.56 -4.72
C GLU A 80 -0.10 -23.95 -5.31
N ARG A 81 -1.16 -24.63 -4.84
CA ARG A 81 -1.59 -25.94 -5.36
C ARG A 81 -2.07 -25.87 -6.82
N LEU A 82 -2.78 -24.81 -7.21
CA LEU A 82 -3.18 -24.58 -8.61
C LEU A 82 -1.96 -24.39 -9.52
N VAL A 83 -1.01 -23.56 -9.09
CA VAL A 83 0.25 -23.30 -9.82
C VAL A 83 1.08 -24.59 -9.95
N PHE A 84 1.21 -25.37 -8.88
CA PHE A 84 1.89 -26.67 -8.90
C PHE A 84 1.23 -27.66 -9.89
N ASN A 85 -0.11 -27.70 -9.93
CA ASN A 85 -0.84 -28.52 -10.88
C ASN A 85 -0.58 -28.11 -12.34
N LEU A 86 -0.49 -26.81 -12.65
CA LEU A 86 -0.10 -26.33 -13.98
C LEU A 86 1.31 -26.82 -14.35
N TYR A 87 2.32 -26.57 -13.51
CA TYR A 87 3.69 -27.03 -13.77
C TYR A 87 3.76 -28.55 -14.02
N ARG A 88 3.01 -29.34 -13.24
CA ARG A 88 2.90 -30.79 -13.41
C ARG A 88 2.24 -31.17 -14.74
N ALA A 89 1.19 -30.47 -15.17
CA ALA A 89 0.52 -30.70 -16.44
C ALA A 89 1.39 -30.31 -17.65
N THR A 90 2.15 -29.22 -17.54
CA THR A 90 3.14 -28.81 -18.55
C THR A 90 4.24 -29.86 -18.70
N LEU A 91 4.84 -30.33 -17.59
CA LEU A 91 5.86 -31.38 -17.61
C LEU A 91 5.32 -32.71 -18.17
N LYS A 92 4.07 -33.09 -17.84
CA LYS A 92 3.39 -34.27 -18.42
C LYS A 92 3.24 -34.13 -19.94
N SER A 93 2.84 -32.95 -20.43
CA SER A 93 2.68 -32.66 -21.86
C SER A 93 4.01 -32.71 -22.60
N LEU A 94 5.07 -32.09 -22.06
CA LEU A 94 6.43 -32.17 -22.61
C LEU A 94 6.92 -33.61 -22.72
N ARG A 95 6.70 -34.42 -21.68
CA ARG A 95 7.07 -35.83 -21.68
C ARG A 95 6.37 -36.57 -22.83
N HIS A 96 5.07 -36.37 -23.03
CA HIS A 96 4.31 -37.00 -24.12
C HIS A 96 4.80 -36.55 -25.52
N ILE A 97 5.17 -35.27 -25.68
CA ILE A 97 5.77 -34.76 -26.93
C ILE A 97 7.13 -35.43 -27.19
N MET A 98 8.03 -35.46 -26.21
CA MET A 98 9.35 -36.09 -26.34
C MET A 98 9.23 -37.60 -26.65
N GLN A 99 8.29 -38.27 -25.98
CA GLN A 99 7.97 -39.68 -26.17
C GLN A 99 7.47 -39.98 -27.59
N PHE A 100 6.57 -39.15 -28.14
CA PHE A 100 6.11 -39.27 -29.53
C PHE A 100 7.25 -39.20 -30.55
N PHE A 101 8.22 -38.31 -30.36
CA PHE A 101 9.38 -38.17 -31.26
C PHE A 101 10.48 -39.23 -31.05
N ALA A 102 10.57 -39.83 -29.86
CA ALA A 102 11.43 -40.99 -29.64
C ALA A 102 10.89 -42.22 -30.40
N ASP A 103 9.59 -42.49 -30.27
CA ASP A 103 8.95 -43.67 -30.86
C ASP A 103 8.75 -43.54 -32.38
N SER A 104 8.61 -42.34 -32.93
CA SER A 104 8.50 -42.12 -34.40
C SER A 104 9.79 -42.46 -35.18
N ARG A 105 10.93 -42.60 -34.50
CA ARG A 105 12.16 -43.17 -35.09
C ARG A 105 12.13 -44.69 -35.16
N LEU A 106 11.46 -45.34 -34.21
CA LEU A 106 11.33 -46.79 -34.12
C LEU A 106 10.23 -47.35 -35.03
N SER A 107 9.19 -46.55 -35.32
CA SER A 107 8.08 -46.95 -36.20
C SER A 107 8.46 -47.16 -37.67
N LYS A 108 9.63 -46.69 -38.11
CA LYS A 108 10.21 -47.04 -39.42
C LYS A 108 10.77 -48.47 -39.49
N VAL A 109 10.91 -49.17 -38.36
CA VAL A 109 11.51 -50.52 -38.27
C VAL A 109 10.47 -51.60 -37.97
N PHE A 110 9.41 -51.30 -37.22
CA PHE A 110 8.28 -52.22 -37.01
C PHE A 110 6.93 -51.51 -37.15
N GLY A 111 6.03 -52.10 -37.95
CA GLY A 111 4.77 -51.47 -38.36
C GLY A 111 3.82 -51.15 -37.19
N ALA A 112 3.34 -49.91 -37.13
CA ALA A 112 2.59 -49.40 -35.99
C ALA A 112 1.46 -48.41 -36.37
N VAL A 113 0.43 -48.88 -37.08
CA VAL A 113 -0.81 -48.10 -37.31
C VAL A 113 -1.73 -48.09 -36.08
N ILE A 114 -1.54 -49.02 -35.13
CA ILE A 114 -2.39 -49.18 -33.94
C ILE A 114 -1.93 -48.27 -32.78
N LYS A 115 -0.64 -48.28 -32.41
CA LYS A 115 -0.10 -47.48 -31.28
C LYS A 115 -0.21 -45.97 -31.45
N GLN A 116 -0.34 -45.46 -32.68
CA GLN A 116 -0.40 -44.03 -32.95
C GLN A 116 -1.70 -43.38 -32.46
N LYS A 117 -2.79 -44.14 -32.31
CA LYS A 117 -4.08 -43.61 -31.84
C LYS A 117 -4.09 -43.33 -30.34
N ASP A 118 -3.54 -44.24 -29.54
CA ASP A 118 -3.50 -44.11 -28.08
C ASP A 118 -2.58 -42.94 -27.67
N TYR A 119 -1.39 -42.87 -28.26
CA TYR A 119 -0.47 -41.73 -28.09
C TYR A 119 -1.11 -40.38 -28.43
N LYS A 120 -1.90 -40.33 -29.52
CA LYS A 120 -2.60 -39.10 -29.91
C LYS A 120 -3.64 -38.70 -28.85
N MET A 121 -4.34 -39.67 -28.26
CA MET A 121 -5.28 -39.43 -27.18
C MET A 121 -4.56 -38.90 -25.94
N ASP A 122 -3.49 -39.56 -25.49
CA ASP A 122 -2.75 -39.19 -24.27
C ASP A 122 -2.09 -37.80 -24.35
N LEU A 123 -1.54 -37.44 -25.52
CA LEU A 123 -1.01 -36.10 -25.76
C LEU A 123 -2.14 -35.05 -25.79
N SER A 124 -3.24 -35.32 -26.49
CA SER A 124 -4.38 -34.41 -26.55
C SER A 124 -5.02 -34.21 -25.17
N MET A 125 -5.04 -35.24 -24.33
CA MET A 125 -5.50 -35.15 -22.95
C MET A 125 -4.55 -34.33 -22.07
N SER A 126 -3.22 -34.55 -22.12
CA SER A 126 -2.28 -33.76 -21.31
C SER A 126 -2.30 -32.26 -21.67
N LEU A 127 -2.48 -31.94 -22.95
CA LEU A 127 -2.62 -30.54 -23.41
C LEU A 127 -3.94 -29.92 -22.94
N ARG A 128 -5.04 -30.69 -22.95
CA ARG A 128 -6.32 -30.24 -22.40
C ARG A 128 -6.25 -30.03 -20.88
N GLU A 129 -5.60 -30.94 -20.15
CA GLU A 129 -5.35 -30.81 -18.70
C GLU A 129 -4.56 -29.52 -18.40
N MET A 130 -3.52 -29.22 -19.19
CA MET A 130 -2.73 -28.00 -19.01
C MET A 130 -3.54 -26.73 -19.26
N ARG A 131 -4.29 -26.66 -20.38
CA ARG A 131 -5.19 -25.52 -20.66
C ARG A 131 -6.23 -25.35 -19.55
N GLN A 132 -6.81 -26.44 -19.04
CA GLN A 132 -7.76 -26.40 -17.92
C GLN A 132 -7.12 -25.87 -16.64
N CYS A 133 -5.88 -26.25 -16.32
CA CYS A 133 -5.16 -25.70 -15.16
C CYS A 133 -4.95 -24.18 -15.31
N ALA A 134 -4.59 -23.72 -16.51
CA ALA A 134 -4.40 -22.30 -16.81
C ALA A 134 -5.70 -21.49 -16.70
N GLU A 135 -6.81 -22.00 -17.26
CA GLU A 135 -8.12 -21.40 -17.10
C GLU A 135 -8.56 -21.33 -15.64
N ASN A 136 -8.32 -22.38 -14.86
CA ASN A 136 -8.68 -22.40 -13.45
C ASN A 136 -7.88 -21.36 -12.66
N ILE A 137 -6.57 -21.23 -12.91
CA ILE A 137 -5.73 -20.16 -12.34
C ILE A 137 -6.25 -18.77 -12.73
N GLY A 138 -6.65 -18.57 -13.99
CA GLY A 138 -7.20 -17.31 -14.47
C GLY A 138 -8.53 -16.94 -13.80
N LYS A 139 -9.47 -17.90 -13.71
CA LYS A 139 -10.78 -17.73 -13.05
C LYS A 139 -10.60 -17.45 -11.56
N GLU A 140 -9.79 -18.25 -10.88
CA GLU A 140 -9.51 -18.09 -9.45
C GLU A 140 -8.81 -16.75 -9.15
N GLY A 141 -7.82 -16.37 -9.97
CA GLY A 141 -7.14 -15.08 -9.86
C GLY A 141 -8.04 -13.87 -10.12
N GLN A 142 -9.05 -14.02 -10.99
CA GLN A 142 -10.11 -13.01 -11.17
C GLN A 142 -11.06 -12.94 -9.97
N LEU A 143 -11.43 -14.09 -9.38
CA LEU A 143 -12.26 -14.16 -8.19
C LEU A 143 -11.58 -13.49 -6.99
N TYR A 144 -10.33 -13.84 -6.66
CA TYR A 144 -9.59 -13.17 -5.58
C TYR A 144 -9.39 -11.68 -5.82
N ASN A 145 -9.16 -11.25 -7.07
CA ASN A 145 -9.06 -9.83 -7.38
C ASN A 145 -10.41 -9.10 -7.23
N ALA A 146 -11.53 -9.75 -7.54
CA ALA A 146 -12.87 -9.18 -7.36
C ALA A 146 -13.26 -9.11 -5.87
N GLU A 147 -12.98 -10.17 -5.10
CA GLU A 147 -13.16 -10.24 -3.64
C GLU A 147 -12.29 -9.18 -2.94
N GLU A 148 -11.00 -9.11 -3.25
CA GLU A 148 -10.10 -8.07 -2.72
C GLU A 148 -10.57 -6.65 -3.10
N THR A 149 -11.06 -6.45 -4.32
CA THR A 149 -11.60 -5.13 -4.73
C THR A 149 -12.87 -4.78 -3.96
N HIS A 150 -13.73 -5.76 -3.68
CA HIS A 150 -14.94 -5.58 -2.89
C HIS A 150 -14.62 -5.26 -1.42
N ASP A 151 -13.71 -6.02 -0.79
CA ASP A 151 -13.24 -5.76 0.57
C ASP A 151 -12.55 -4.39 0.68
N THR A 152 -11.71 -4.04 -0.30
CA THR A 152 -11.07 -2.71 -0.39
C THR A 152 -12.11 -1.59 -0.47
N PHE A 153 -13.21 -1.81 -1.21
CA PHE A 153 -14.31 -0.86 -1.33
C PHE A 153 -15.07 -0.69 -0.01
N LEU A 154 -15.51 -1.79 0.62
CA LEU A 154 -16.21 -1.78 1.91
C LEU A 154 -15.37 -1.18 3.04
N MET A 155 -14.06 -1.47 3.07
CA MET A 155 -13.13 -0.86 4.02
C MET A 155 -12.91 0.64 3.73
N GLY A 156 -12.97 1.05 2.46
CA GLY A 156 -13.02 2.46 2.08
C GLY A 156 -14.26 3.18 2.62
N GLU A 157 -15.46 2.62 2.48
CA GLU A 157 -16.69 3.21 3.04
C GLU A 157 -16.62 3.37 4.58
N ARG A 158 -16.05 2.37 5.29
CA ARG A 158 -15.79 2.46 6.74
C ARG A 158 -14.81 3.59 7.07
N THR A 159 -13.77 3.75 6.26
CA THR A 159 -12.80 4.84 6.38
C THR A 159 -13.46 6.20 6.12
N GLU A 160 -14.32 6.35 5.10
CA GLU A 160 -15.07 7.60 4.87
C GLU A 160 -16.00 7.93 6.05
N LEU A 161 -16.64 6.93 6.66
CA LEU A 161 -17.48 7.13 7.84
C LEU A 161 -16.67 7.67 9.04
N VAL A 162 -15.45 7.18 9.26
CA VAL A 162 -14.55 7.70 10.31
C VAL A 162 -14.11 9.12 9.99
N VAL A 163 -13.71 9.42 8.75
CA VAL A 163 -13.33 10.78 8.33
C VAL A 163 -14.50 11.75 8.46
N ASN A 164 -15.72 11.34 8.11
CA ASN A 164 -16.91 12.19 8.28
C ASN A 164 -17.21 12.52 9.75
N LYS A 165 -16.98 11.58 10.68
CA LYS A 165 -17.06 11.87 12.13
C LYS A 165 -15.98 12.85 12.59
N ILE A 166 -14.76 12.74 12.07
CA ILE A 166 -13.66 13.68 12.36
C ILE A 166 -14.01 15.08 11.84
N LEU A 167 -14.49 15.20 10.60
CA LEU A 167 -14.94 16.47 10.01
C LEU A 167 -16.08 17.09 10.83
N GLN A 168 -17.10 16.30 11.20
CA GLN A 168 -18.22 16.77 12.03
C GLN A 168 -17.75 17.25 13.41
N PHE A 169 -16.78 16.57 14.04
CA PHE A 169 -16.20 17.02 15.29
C PHE A 169 -15.46 18.36 15.11
N LEU A 170 -14.65 18.51 14.06
CA LEU A 170 -13.94 19.76 13.79
C LEU A 170 -14.90 20.94 13.56
N GLU A 171 -16.01 20.72 12.85
CA GLU A 171 -17.07 21.72 12.64
C GLU A 171 -17.83 22.08 13.94
N THR A 172 -17.85 21.19 14.93
CA THR A 172 -18.54 21.38 16.22
C THR A 172 -17.61 21.69 17.40
N HIS A 173 -16.31 21.81 17.15
CA HIS A 173 -15.32 21.96 18.22
C HIS A 173 -15.35 23.37 18.84
N PRO A 174 -15.44 23.52 20.18
CA PRO A 174 -15.66 24.83 20.81
C PRO A 174 -14.59 25.90 20.54
N LEU A 175 -13.32 25.51 20.32
CA LEU A 175 -12.25 26.46 19.98
C LEU A 175 -12.25 26.87 18.49
N LEU A 176 -13.02 26.18 17.66
CA LEU A 176 -13.10 26.36 16.21
C LEU A 176 -14.48 26.89 15.77
N GLN A 177 -15.41 27.07 16.73
CA GLN A 177 -16.62 27.85 16.54
C GLN A 177 -16.41 29.29 17.02
N VAL A 178 -16.47 30.23 16.09
CA VAL A 178 -16.52 31.66 16.40
C VAL A 178 -17.95 32.02 16.77
N ASN A 179 -18.30 31.82 18.05
CA ASN A 179 -19.55 32.33 18.61
C ASN A 179 -19.37 32.64 20.10
N ASN A 180 -19.71 33.86 20.52
CA ASN A 180 -19.24 34.44 21.79
C ASN A 180 -20.06 34.05 23.04
N ALA A 181 -20.68 32.86 23.02
CA ALA A 181 -21.45 32.32 24.15
C ALA A 181 -21.08 30.85 24.43
N GLU A 182 -21.03 30.51 25.73
CA GLU A 182 -20.87 29.14 26.27
C GLU A 182 -19.46 28.53 26.43
N LEU A 183 -18.46 29.34 26.79
CA LEU A 183 -17.22 28.84 27.41
C LEU A 183 -17.43 28.35 28.87
N ARG A 184 -18.38 27.43 29.13
CA ARG A 184 -18.65 26.89 30.49
C ARG A 184 -19.00 25.40 30.63
N THR A 185 -19.07 24.62 29.55
CA THR A 185 -19.59 23.23 29.64
C THR A 185 -18.59 22.14 29.23
N MET A 186 -17.31 22.29 29.60
CA MET A 186 -16.26 21.32 29.25
C MET A 186 -15.69 20.58 30.47
N LYS A 187 -16.48 19.67 31.05
CA LYS A 187 -15.99 18.62 31.97
C LYS A 187 -16.86 17.36 32.08
N ALA A 188 -17.64 17.04 31.04
CA ALA A 188 -18.63 15.94 31.08
C ALA A 188 -18.76 15.12 29.78
N ALA A 189 -17.83 15.23 28.82
CA ALA A 189 -17.92 14.58 27.49
C ALA A 189 -16.74 13.63 27.20
N LEU A 190 -16.21 12.97 28.24
CA LEU A 190 -15.27 11.85 28.13
C LEU A 190 -15.87 10.64 28.84
N GLU A 191 -16.96 10.11 28.29
CA GLU A 191 -17.38 8.73 28.59
C GLU A 191 -16.77 7.78 27.54
N PRO A 192 -16.13 6.67 27.96
CA PRO A 192 -15.62 5.68 27.03
C PRO A 192 -16.76 4.93 26.35
N ILE A 193 -16.62 4.65 25.05
CA ILE A 193 -17.55 3.80 24.31
C ILE A 193 -17.54 2.40 24.93
N SER A 194 -18.70 1.97 25.44
CA SER A 194 -18.86 0.72 26.18
C SER A 194 -18.43 -0.51 25.37
N GLN A 195 -17.64 -1.38 26.01
CA GLN A 195 -17.04 -2.58 25.42
C GLN A 195 -17.64 -3.85 26.03
N TYR A 196 -18.85 -4.26 25.61
CA TYR A 196 -19.39 -5.60 25.87
C TYR A 196 -20.38 -6.03 24.79
N ASP A 197 -20.04 -7.09 24.04
CA ASP A 197 -20.95 -8.21 23.69
C ASP A 197 -20.21 -9.27 22.84
N LEU A 198 -19.49 -10.18 23.49
CA LEU A 198 -19.07 -11.46 22.89
C LEU A 198 -19.01 -12.56 23.96
N ALA A 199 -19.86 -13.58 23.83
CA ALA A 199 -19.78 -14.79 24.63
C ALA A 199 -20.24 -16.06 23.87
N ASN A 200 -19.27 -16.95 23.64
CA ASN A 200 -19.37 -18.41 23.65
C ASN A 200 -20.29 -19.16 22.65
N VAL A 201 -19.66 -20.04 21.86
CA VAL A 201 -20.22 -21.35 21.47
C VAL A 201 -19.20 -22.44 21.83
N HIS A 202 -19.64 -23.58 22.36
CA HIS A 202 -18.79 -24.66 22.87
C HIS A 202 -18.75 -25.92 21.96
N ARG A 203 -17.76 -26.78 22.22
CA ARG A 203 -17.32 -27.93 21.39
C ARG A 203 -18.11 -29.24 21.60
N THR A 204 -18.13 -30.07 20.56
CA THR A 204 -18.13 -31.57 20.55
C THR A 204 -17.71 -32.07 19.14
N SER A 205 -17.06 -33.23 18.89
CA SER A 205 -16.12 -34.08 19.67
C SER A 205 -15.70 -35.31 18.81
N SER A 206 -14.39 -35.65 18.75
CA SER A 206 -13.81 -36.95 18.30
C SER A 206 -13.99 -37.38 16.81
N ASP A 207 -13.09 -38.15 16.16
CA ASP A 207 -11.76 -38.66 16.58
C ASP A 207 -10.79 -39.03 15.41
N ASP A 208 -9.56 -39.40 15.76
CA ASP A 208 -8.64 -40.34 15.07
C ASP A 208 -7.92 -39.99 13.73
N SER A 209 -7.92 -38.75 13.25
CA SER A 209 -6.99 -38.31 12.16
C SER A 209 -5.96 -37.25 12.58
N LEU A 210 -5.94 -36.88 13.86
CA LEU A 210 -5.41 -35.60 14.34
C LEU A 210 -3.87 -35.51 14.44
N ARG A 211 -3.17 -36.60 14.76
CA ARG A 211 -1.77 -36.53 15.25
C ARG A 211 -0.73 -35.99 14.25
N LEU A 212 -0.97 -36.11 12.94
CA LEU A 212 -0.07 -35.53 11.94
C LEU A 212 -0.37 -34.03 11.73
N PHE A 213 -1.64 -33.64 11.88
CA PHE A 213 -2.10 -32.25 11.72
C PHE A 213 -1.75 -31.40 12.95
N GLU A 214 -1.87 -31.95 14.16
CA GLU A 214 -1.48 -31.28 15.41
C GLU A 214 0.03 -30.98 15.46
N LEU A 215 0.88 -31.91 15.03
CA LEU A 215 2.33 -31.68 14.94
C LEU A 215 2.69 -30.64 13.88
N GLN A 216 1.95 -30.59 12.76
CA GLN A 216 2.10 -29.55 11.74
C GLN A 216 1.65 -28.19 12.30
N GLN A 217 0.49 -28.11 12.95
CA GLN A 217 -0.01 -26.88 13.60
C GLN A 217 0.96 -26.38 14.66
N LEU A 218 1.47 -27.23 15.55
CA LEU A 218 2.45 -26.82 16.58
C LEU A 218 3.78 -26.33 15.96
N ALA A 219 4.20 -26.91 14.83
CA ALA A 219 5.37 -26.43 14.09
C ALA A 219 5.11 -25.10 13.38
N ASP A 220 3.92 -24.92 12.78
CA ASP A 220 3.51 -23.69 12.11
C ASP A 220 3.24 -22.55 13.11
N GLU A 221 2.61 -22.83 14.25
CA GLU A 221 2.44 -21.91 15.39
C GLU A 221 3.78 -21.48 15.96
N LYS A 222 4.71 -22.42 16.18
CA LYS A 222 6.06 -22.08 16.62
C LYS A 222 6.79 -21.24 15.58
N ALA A 223 6.78 -21.63 14.31
CA ALA A 223 7.42 -20.87 13.24
C ALA A 223 6.78 -19.47 13.06
N GLN A 224 5.48 -19.34 13.31
CA GLN A 224 4.78 -18.06 13.30
C GLN A 224 5.18 -17.19 14.50
N LYS A 225 5.31 -17.79 15.68
CA LYS A 225 5.79 -17.11 16.88
C LYS A 225 7.25 -16.64 16.73
N ASP A 226 8.13 -17.51 16.24
CA ASP A 226 9.54 -17.19 15.99
C ASP A 226 9.68 -16.07 14.93
N ARG A 227 8.81 -16.06 13.89
CA ARG A 227 8.70 -14.95 12.92
C ARG A 227 8.23 -13.66 13.57
N GLN A 228 7.22 -13.72 14.43
CA GLN A 228 6.66 -12.56 15.12
C GLN A 228 7.68 -11.94 16.07
N GLU A 229 8.32 -12.74 16.94
CA GLU A 229 9.36 -12.29 17.87
C GLU A 229 10.54 -11.64 17.12
N LYS A 230 10.92 -12.18 15.96
CA LYS A 230 11.93 -11.55 15.10
C LYS A 230 11.46 -10.22 14.52
N ALA A 231 10.24 -10.14 13.98
CA ALA A 231 9.71 -8.90 13.41
C ALA A 231 9.58 -7.80 14.49
N ASP A 232 9.18 -8.18 15.70
CA ASP A 232 9.14 -7.29 16.86
C ASP A 232 10.53 -6.76 17.25
N ALA A 233 11.58 -7.60 17.17
CA ALA A 233 12.96 -7.23 17.44
C ALA A 233 13.58 -6.35 16.32
N ASP A 234 13.39 -6.72 15.05
CA ASP A 234 13.85 -5.93 13.89
C ASP A 234 13.18 -4.53 13.90
N ARG A 235 11.92 -4.44 14.33
CA ARG A 235 11.19 -3.18 14.53
C ARG A 235 11.81 -2.34 15.65
N GLU A 236 12.06 -2.93 16.81
CA GLU A 236 12.65 -2.22 17.94
C GLU A 236 14.04 -1.67 17.60
N ALA A 237 14.87 -2.48 16.92
CA ALA A 237 16.15 -2.06 16.39
C ALA A 237 16.02 -0.89 15.39
N LEU A 238 14.98 -0.87 14.55
CA LEU A 238 14.70 0.25 13.64
C LEU A 238 14.34 1.54 14.40
N LEU A 239 13.44 1.48 15.39
CA LEU A 239 13.00 2.64 16.17
C LEU A 239 14.18 3.27 16.93
N GLN A 240 15.03 2.44 17.55
CA GLN A 240 16.25 2.88 18.23
C GLN A 240 17.26 3.49 17.24
N LEU A 241 17.46 2.88 16.07
CA LEU A 241 18.39 3.35 15.05
C LEU A 241 18.02 4.74 14.51
N ILE A 242 16.73 4.96 14.24
CA ILE A 242 16.22 6.25 13.76
C ILE A 242 15.96 7.26 14.89
N ARG A 243 16.23 6.88 16.16
CA ARG A 243 16.03 7.68 17.37
C ARG A 243 14.59 8.21 17.51
N PHE A 244 13.62 7.36 17.22
CA PHE A 244 12.21 7.73 17.36
C PHE A 244 11.80 7.78 18.84
N ASP A 245 11.17 8.88 19.25
CA ASP A 245 10.53 9.03 20.56
C ASP A 245 9.05 9.41 20.35
N PRO A 246 8.08 8.54 20.71
CA PRO A 246 6.66 8.85 20.61
C PRO A 246 6.22 9.95 21.59
N GLY A 247 6.96 10.16 22.69
CA GLY A 247 6.65 11.19 23.69
C GLY A 247 6.86 12.61 23.15
N VAL A 248 7.82 12.81 22.24
CA VAL A 248 8.02 14.08 21.52
C VAL A 248 6.80 14.38 20.66
N VAL A 249 6.38 13.44 19.81
CA VAL A 249 5.21 13.58 18.92
C VAL A 249 3.95 13.93 19.71
N GLN A 250 3.70 13.22 20.83
CA GLN A 250 2.57 13.50 21.71
C GLN A 250 2.66 14.90 22.34
N GLN A 251 3.86 15.36 22.69
CA GLN A 251 4.07 16.69 23.24
C GLN A 251 3.82 17.79 22.19
N ASP A 252 4.25 17.60 20.94
CA ASP A 252 4.03 18.56 19.86
C ASP A 252 2.53 18.72 19.55
N ILE A 253 1.81 17.60 19.40
CA ILE A 253 0.33 17.59 19.25
C ILE A 253 -0.33 18.36 20.41
N LEU A 254 0.09 18.11 21.66
CA LEU A 254 -0.48 18.77 22.84
C LEU A 254 -0.20 20.27 22.86
N ARG A 255 0.99 20.73 22.48
CA ARG A 255 1.33 22.16 22.40
C ARG A 255 0.48 22.85 21.34
N CYS A 256 0.42 22.29 20.13
CA CYS A 256 -0.37 22.85 19.04
C CYS A 256 -1.88 22.85 19.35
N ALA A 257 -2.42 21.82 20.01
CA ALA A 257 -3.82 21.82 20.48
C ALA A 257 -4.07 22.86 21.59
N GLN A 258 -3.17 22.98 22.57
CA GLN A 258 -3.29 23.98 23.65
C GLN A 258 -3.17 25.42 23.15
N SER A 259 -2.52 25.63 22.00
CA SER A 259 -2.38 26.95 21.39
C SER A 259 -3.74 27.61 21.05
N GLY A 260 -4.79 26.81 20.80
CA GLY A 260 -6.15 27.32 20.54
C GLY A 260 -6.80 28.08 21.70
N TYR A 261 -6.35 27.89 22.95
CA TYR A 261 -6.86 28.64 24.11
C TYR A 261 -6.31 30.07 24.21
N ILE A 262 -5.24 30.36 23.47
CA ILE A 262 -4.53 31.66 23.47
C ILE A 262 -4.55 32.35 22.10
N MET A 263 -5.24 31.75 21.11
CA MET A 263 -5.57 32.40 19.83
C MET A 263 -6.61 33.52 20.01
N ASN A 264 -6.46 34.57 19.22
CA ASN A 264 -7.50 35.59 19.05
C ASN A 264 -8.63 35.09 18.11
N ASP A 265 -9.69 35.87 17.96
CA ASP A 265 -10.86 35.42 17.18
C ASP A 265 -10.60 35.43 15.67
N GLU A 266 -9.75 36.34 15.15
CA GLU A 266 -9.26 36.33 13.75
C GLU A 266 -8.55 35.00 13.41
N GLN A 267 -7.68 34.53 14.31
CA GLN A 267 -6.97 33.25 14.21
C GLN A 267 -7.94 32.06 14.26
N LYS A 268 -8.94 32.08 15.15
CA LYS A 268 -9.98 31.03 15.19
C LYS A 268 -10.84 31.04 13.93
N SER A 269 -11.23 32.21 13.41
CA SER A 269 -11.93 32.35 12.14
C SER A 269 -11.13 31.73 10.99
N ARG A 270 -9.81 31.95 10.94
CA ARG A 270 -8.95 31.36 9.90
C ARG A 270 -8.83 29.83 10.01
N ALA A 271 -8.75 29.29 11.23
CA ALA A 271 -8.83 27.84 11.45
C ALA A 271 -10.20 27.26 11.05
N ALA A 272 -11.29 27.97 11.37
CA ALA A 272 -12.64 27.61 10.98
C ALA A 272 -12.84 27.67 9.45
N ALA A 273 -12.24 28.65 8.77
CA ALA A 273 -12.29 28.79 7.31
C ALA A 273 -11.67 27.58 6.61
N MET A 274 -10.52 27.09 7.08
CA MET A 274 -9.91 25.84 6.59
C MET A 274 -10.86 24.65 6.73
N ILE A 275 -11.49 24.48 7.90
CA ILE A 275 -12.41 23.36 8.18
C ILE A 275 -13.69 23.45 7.34
N ARG A 276 -14.26 24.65 7.20
CA ARG A 276 -15.47 24.92 6.42
C ARG A 276 -15.24 24.76 4.91
N ASN A 277 -14.00 24.80 4.42
CA ASN A 277 -13.68 24.78 3.00
C ASN A 277 -13.92 23.42 2.31
N GLU A 278 -14.69 23.40 1.22
CA GLU A 278 -15.04 22.16 0.51
C GLU A 278 -13.86 21.46 -0.19
N THR A 279 -12.79 22.18 -0.57
CA THR A 279 -11.55 21.55 -1.06
C THR A 279 -10.87 20.74 0.03
N PHE A 280 -10.83 21.25 1.26
CA PHE A 280 -10.30 20.55 2.43
C PHE A 280 -11.17 19.35 2.81
N LYS A 281 -12.50 19.53 2.90
CA LYS A 281 -13.43 18.43 3.22
C LYS A 281 -13.42 17.33 2.17
N SER A 282 -13.44 17.67 0.88
CA SER A 282 -13.39 16.67 -0.20
C SER A 282 -12.03 15.98 -0.31
N PHE A 283 -10.93 16.69 -0.01
CA PHE A 283 -9.60 16.10 0.12
C PHE A 283 -9.56 15.03 1.21
N LEU A 284 -10.14 15.29 2.39
CA LEU A 284 -10.19 14.30 3.48
C LEU A 284 -11.18 13.17 3.17
N ARG A 285 -12.41 13.48 2.74
CA ARG A 285 -13.51 12.51 2.61
C ARG A 285 -13.24 11.36 1.65
N ASP A 286 -12.62 11.60 0.50
CA ASP A 286 -12.36 10.58 -0.53
C ASP A 286 -11.41 9.48 -0.03
N ALA A 287 -11.91 8.36 0.48
CA ALA A 287 -11.06 7.28 1.00
C ALA A 287 -10.39 6.44 -0.09
N HIS A 288 -10.78 6.62 -1.35
CA HIS A 288 -10.37 5.75 -2.46
C HIS A 288 -9.22 6.30 -3.29
N SER A 289 -8.89 7.59 -3.19
CA SER A 289 -7.76 8.17 -3.91
C SER A 289 -6.70 8.85 -3.03
N SER A 290 -5.44 8.50 -3.34
CA SER A 290 -4.28 9.20 -2.81
C SER A 290 -4.14 10.58 -3.47
N ARG A 291 -3.95 11.61 -2.64
CA ARG A 291 -3.87 13.01 -3.04
C ARG A 291 -2.92 13.77 -2.11
N SER A 292 -2.43 14.90 -2.57
CA SER A 292 -1.79 15.92 -1.75
C SER A 292 -2.68 17.16 -1.70
N LEU A 293 -2.57 17.96 -0.65
CA LEU A 293 -3.19 19.28 -0.52
C LEU A 293 -2.22 20.20 0.23
N LEU A 294 -1.89 21.34 -0.38
CA LEU A 294 -1.22 22.45 0.30
C LEU A 294 -2.28 23.46 0.75
N VAL A 295 -2.28 23.85 2.02
CA VAL A 295 -3.12 24.91 2.57
C VAL A 295 -2.22 26.08 2.97
N ASN A 296 -2.37 27.21 2.29
CA ASN A 296 -1.73 28.47 2.64
C ASN A 296 -2.73 29.32 3.42
N GLY A 297 -2.35 29.74 4.63
CA GLY A 297 -3.14 30.59 5.49
C GLY A 297 -3.13 32.06 5.08
N ASN A 298 -2.16 32.47 4.25
CA ASN A 298 -1.98 33.85 3.77
C ASN A 298 -1.95 34.92 4.87
N GLU A 299 -1.51 34.57 6.08
CA GLU A 299 -1.24 35.55 7.13
C GLU A 299 -0.14 36.53 6.68
N ASP A 300 -0.32 37.83 6.96
CA ASP A 300 0.68 38.86 6.64
C ASP A 300 2.03 38.50 7.30
N THR A 301 3.09 38.45 6.51
CA THR A 301 4.46 38.13 6.97
C THR A 301 4.96 39.11 8.03
N ALA A 302 4.42 40.33 8.12
CA ALA A 302 4.71 41.29 9.17
C ALA A 302 3.92 41.08 10.47
N ARG A 303 2.88 40.22 10.45
CA ARG A 303 2.01 39.90 11.59
C ARG A 303 2.09 38.43 12.03
N ALA A 304 2.69 37.56 11.21
CA ALA A 304 2.84 36.11 11.41
C ALA A 304 3.82 35.68 12.54
N ASP A 305 4.08 36.55 13.53
CA ASP A 305 4.79 36.20 14.75
C ASP A 305 3.81 35.57 15.76
N GLY A 306 4.16 34.38 16.28
CA GLY A 306 3.37 33.69 17.30
C GLY A 306 2.81 32.36 16.82
N ILE A 307 1.52 32.13 17.03
CA ILE A 307 0.88 30.80 16.90
C ILE A 307 0.18 30.68 15.54
N SER A 308 0.32 29.54 14.85
CA SER A 308 -0.41 29.29 13.60
C SER A 308 -1.82 28.73 13.88
N PRO A 309 -2.87 29.32 13.28
CA PRO A 309 -4.23 28.75 13.25
C PRO A 309 -4.30 27.34 12.69
N LEU A 310 -3.45 27.02 11.71
CA LEU A 310 -3.52 25.75 10.98
C LEU A 310 -2.93 24.60 11.80
N SER A 311 -1.94 24.88 12.66
CA SER A 311 -1.39 23.94 13.62
C SER A 311 -2.45 23.39 14.59
N LEU A 312 -3.44 24.19 14.98
CA LEU A 312 -4.56 23.73 15.81
C LEU A 312 -5.42 22.70 15.06
N VAL A 313 -5.74 22.96 13.78
CA VAL A 313 -6.50 22.01 12.95
C VAL A 313 -5.71 20.71 12.74
N ALA A 314 -4.41 20.80 12.48
CA ALA A 314 -3.50 19.66 12.36
C ALA A 314 -3.39 18.84 13.66
N ALA A 315 -3.38 19.49 14.82
CA ALA A 315 -3.35 18.83 16.12
C ALA A 315 -4.67 18.12 16.46
N GLU A 316 -5.82 18.78 16.23
CA GLU A 316 -7.13 18.17 16.44
C GLU A 316 -7.38 16.98 15.50
N LEU A 317 -7.01 17.08 14.21
CA LEU A 317 -7.01 15.95 13.26
C LEU A 317 -6.23 14.75 13.81
N SER A 318 -5.07 15.00 14.42
CA SER A 318 -4.21 13.95 14.98
C SER A 318 -4.86 13.28 16.19
N ARG A 319 -5.30 14.08 17.19
CA ARG A 319 -5.96 13.59 18.42
C ARG A 319 -7.21 12.77 18.13
N LEU A 320 -8.05 13.22 17.20
CA LEU A 320 -9.33 12.56 16.91
C LEU A 320 -9.12 11.21 16.25
N SER A 321 -8.11 11.10 15.39
CA SER A 321 -7.82 9.88 14.65
C SER A 321 -7.23 8.76 15.53
N GLU A 322 -6.56 9.12 16.63
CA GLU A 322 -6.19 8.18 17.69
C GLU A 322 -7.44 7.64 18.41
N SER A 323 -8.40 8.52 18.74
CA SER A 323 -9.62 8.14 19.47
C SER A 323 -10.68 7.41 18.65
N ALA A 324 -10.76 7.65 17.34
CA ALA A 324 -11.74 7.05 16.43
C ALA A 324 -11.34 5.64 15.95
N GLY A 325 -10.18 5.14 16.38
CA GLY A 325 -9.62 3.83 16.05
C GLY A 325 -10.34 2.65 16.69
N ALA A 326 -11.62 2.43 16.35
CA ALA A 326 -12.20 1.10 16.46
C ALA A 326 -11.35 0.10 15.65
N ALA A 327 -11.23 -1.15 16.12
CA ALA A 327 -10.34 -2.17 15.56
C ALA A 327 -10.54 -2.46 14.05
N ASP A 328 -11.70 -2.06 13.51
CA ASP A 328 -12.16 -2.25 12.14
C ASP A 328 -11.82 -1.09 11.17
N ALA A 329 -11.20 0.01 11.64
CA ALA A 329 -10.95 1.22 10.85
C ALA A 329 -9.44 1.47 10.59
N PRO A 330 -8.94 1.28 9.36
CA PRO A 330 -7.52 1.38 9.06
C PRO A 330 -7.05 2.81 8.72
N VAL A 331 -7.40 3.78 9.57
CA VAL A 331 -6.87 5.16 9.50
C VAL A 331 -5.58 5.25 10.32
N PHE A 332 -4.53 5.76 9.71
CA PHE A 332 -3.21 6.06 10.27
C PHE A 332 -2.95 7.55 10.09
N VAL A 333 -2.52 8.25 11.14
CA VAL A 333 -2.25 9.68 11.07
C VAL A 333 -0.85 9.99 11.58
N LEU A 334 -0.01 10.47 10.68
CA LEU A 334 1.33 10.92 10.99
C LEU A 334 1.33 12.45 10.96
N ASN A 335 2.01 13.07 11.90
CA ASN A 335 2.16 14.53 11.95
C ASN A 335 3.63 14.92 12.16
N TYR A 336 3.98 16.12 11.73
CA TYR A 336 5.26 16.73 12.03
C TYR A 336 5.10 18.25 12.01
N PHE A 337 5.25 18.86 13.19
CA PHE A 337 5.06 20.29 13.39
C PHE A 337 6.41 20.99 13.24
N CYS A 338 6.66 21.57 12.06
CA CYS A 338 7.97 22.16 11.74
C CYS A 338 8.36 23.29 12.69
N ALA A 339 7.36 24.00 13.25
CA ALA A 339 7.56 25.05 14.24
C ALA A 339 8.14 24.53 15.58
N GLU A 340 7.63 23.42 16.10
CA GLU A 340 8.09 22.80 17.36
C GLU A 340 9.52 22.25 17.26
N HIS A 341 9.98 21.96 16.05
CA HIS A 341 11.34 21.51 15.75
C HIS A 341 12.25 22.61 15.17
N CYS A 342 11.86 23.89 15.25
CA CYS A 342 12.63 24.99 14.68
C CYS A 342 13.62 25.60 15.69
N SER A 343 14.63 24.81 16.11
CA SER A 343 15.77 25.36 16.86
C SER A 343 16.66 26.26 15.99
N SER A 344 17.39 27.17 16.67
CA SER A 344 18.23 28.22 16.08
C SER A 344 19.13 27.71 14.94
N LEU A 345 19.15 28.47 13.83
CA LEU A 345 19.94 28.18 12.63
C LEU A 345 21.45 27.99 12.90
N LEU A 346 21.95 28.50 14.03
CA LEU A 346 23.34 28.38 14.46
C LEU A 346 23.70 26.96 14.97
N PHE A 347 22.71 26.16 15.36
CA PHE A 347 22.89 24.81 15.91
C PHE A 347 21.88 23.83 15.29
N PRO A 348 22.02 23.46 14.00
CA PRO A 348 21.15 22.49 13.37
C PRO A 348 21.27 21.12 14.05
N SER A 349 20.18 20.63 14.62
CA SER A 349 20.07 19.29 15.19
C SER A 349 19.40 18.32 14.20
N LEU A 350 19.48 17.02 14.47
CA LEU A 350 18.83 16.00 13.64
C LEU A 350 17.32 16.24 13.57
N GLU A 351 16.73 16.57 14.72
CA GLU A 351 15.31 16.84 14.92
C GLU A 351 14.83 18.02 14.07
N THR A 352 15.72 19.00 13.78
CA THR A 352 15.43 20.18 12.92
C THR A 352 15.62 19.95 11.41
N SER A 353 15.92 18.71 11.01
CA SER A 353 16.34 18.39 9.64
C SER A 353 15.29 17.61 8.85
N ALA A 354 15.37 17.66 7.52
CA ALA A 354 14.53 16.84 6.64
C ALA A 354 14.70 15.32 6.89
N ALA A 355 15.85 14.90 7.45
CA ALA A 355 16.06 13.52 7.87
C ALA A 355 15.36 13.19 9.18
N GLY A 356 15.33 14.12 10.15
CA GLY A 356 14.56 14.00 11.40
C GLY A 356 13.06 13.94 11.14
N LEU A 357 12.55 14.79 10.24
CA LEU A 357 11.17 14.73 9.73
C LEU A 357 10.84 13.32 9.20
N MET A 358 11.62 12.82 8.25
CA MET A 358 11.38 11.49 7.67
C MET A 358 11.58 10.34 8.67
N ALA A 359 12.49 10.47 9.64
CA ALA A 359 12.67 9.51 10.74
C ALA A 359 11.44 9.47 11.67
N SER A 360 10.89 10.64 12.04
CA SER A 360 9.67 10.76 12.84
C SER A 360 8.48 10.12 12.14
N LEU A 361 8.24 10.44 10.86
CA LEU A 361 7.15 9.82 10.08
C LEU A 361 7.28 8.29 9.97
N VAL A 362 8.50 7.77 9.76
CA VAL A 362 8.75 6.32 9.75
C VAL A 362 8.47 5.70 11.12
N GLY A 363 8.94 6.32 12.20
CA GLY A 363 8.75 5.82 13.56
C GLY A 363 7.28 5.81 14.00
N GLN A 364 6.54 6.88 13.71
CA GLN A 364 5.10 6.97 13.94
C GLN A 364 4.34 5.87 13.18
N LEU A 365 4.61 5.70 11.89
CA LEU A 365 3.94 4.69 11.06
C LEU A 365 4.19 3.27 11.59
N VAL A 366 5.43 2.96 11.89
CA VAL A 366 5.86 1.66 12.41
C VAL A 366 5.24 1.37 13.79
N SER A 367 5.08 2.40 14.64
CA SER A 367 4.45 2.27 15.95
C SER A 367 2.94 2.06 15.82
N GLN A 368 2.23 2.89 15.03
CA GLN A 368 0.79 2.73 14.81
C GLN A 368 0.42 1.40 14.12
N MET A 369 1.29 0.87 13.26
CA MET A 369 1.14 -0.49 12.70
C MET A 369 1.16 -1.54 13.82
N LYS A 370 2.09 -1.46 14.78
CA LYS A 370 2.12 -2.35 15.95
C LYS A 370 0.86 -2.21 16.80
N ASP A 371 0.45 -0.98 17.11
CA ASP A 371 -0.67 -0.72 18.02
C ASP A 371 -2.02 -1.19 17.46
N LYS A 372 -2.15 -1.20 16.12
CA LYS A 372 -3.27 -1.84 15.39
C LYS A 372 -3.06 -3.33 15.11
N GLY A 373 -2.12 -3.99 15.78
CA GLY A 373 -1.89 -5.44 15.69
C GLY A 373 -1.22 -5.94 14.41
N MET A 374 -0.65 -5.05 13.58
CA MET A 374 -0.01 -5.44 12.32
C MET A 374 1.44 -5.89 12.50
N THR A 375 1.82 -6.90 11.72
CA THR A 375 3.20 -7.38 11.61
C THR A 375 3.97 -6.54 10.57
N VAL A 376 4.99 -5.79 11.00
CA VAL A 376 5.81 -4.99 10.08
C VAL A 376 6.89 -5.86 9.45
N ASP A 377 6.85 -6.07 8.14
CA ASP A 377 7.91 -6.78 7.42
C ASP A 377 9.09 -5.84 7.15
N LEU A 378 10.26 -6.14 7.72
CA LEU A 378 11.53 -5.45 7.45
C LEU A 378 12.54 -6.36 6.71
N SER A 379 12.15 -7.56 6.29
CA SER A 379 13.06 -8.54 5.64
C SER A 379 13.68 -8.04 4.33
N PHE A 380 13.06 -7.05 3.68
CA PHE A 380 13.62 -6.37 2.50
C PHE A 380 14.85 -5.49 2.80
N MET A 381 15.18 -5.27 4.08
CA MET A 381 16.27 -4.40 4.51
C MET A 381 17.61 -5.14 4.51
N ALA A 382 18.28 -5.14 3.35
CA ALA A 382 19.68 -5.53 3.26
C ALA A 382 20.56 -4.67 4.18
N GLU A 383 21.67 -5.24 4.70
CA GLU A 383 22.60 -4.60 5.63
C GLU A 383 23.08 -3.19 5.18
N LYS A 384 23.30 -3.01 3.88
CA LYS A 384 23.65 -1.71 3.29
C LYS A 384 22.60 -0.62 3.54
N ASN A 385 21.32 -0.96 3.63
CA ASN A 385 20.25 0.00 3.92
C ASN A 385 20.25 0.38 5.40
N TRP A 386 20.44 -0.57 6.31
CA TRP A 386 20.60 -0.30 7.75
C TRP A 386 21.73 0.69 8.02
N ARG A 387 22.93 0.46 7.44
CA ARG A 387 24.08 1.39 7.54
C ARG A 387 23.84 2.77 6.91
N ARG A 388 22.81 2.93 6.06
CA ARG A 388 22.39 4.24 5.51
C ARG A 388 21.38 4.94 6.42
N LEU A 389 20.50 4.20 7.08
CA LEU A 389 19.61 4.75 8.12
C LEU A 389 20.39 5.23 9.34
N GLU A 390 21.44 4.52 9.76
CA GLU A 390 22.39 4.94 10.80
C GLU A 390 23.02 6.32 10.53
N ARG A 391 23.17 6.68 9.25
CA ARG A 391 23.71 7.95 8.77
C ARG A 391 22.61 8.96 8.41
N PHE A 392 21.36 8.67 8.74
CA PHE A 392 20.19 9.49 8.45
C PHE A 392 20.07 9.89 6.96
N ASP A 393 20.42 8.97 6.06
CA ASP A 393 20.29 9.15 4.61
C ASP A 393 18.81 9.31 4.24
N VAL A 394 18.43 10.55 3.91
CA VAL A 394 17.05 10.93 3.54
C VAL A 394 16.47 10.02 2.45
N LYS A 395 17.29 9.64 1.45
CA LYS A 395 16.83 8.77 0.35
C LYS A 395 16.59 7.34 0.84
N ALA A 396 17.34 6.86 1.84
CA ALA A 396 17.06 5.57 2.49
C ALA A 396 15.76 5.62 3.31
N LEU A 397 15.57 6.69 4.11
CA LEU A 397 14.34 6.90 4.90
C LEU A 397 13.08 7.00 4.01
N CYS A 398 13.12 7.79 2.93
CA CYS A 398 12.02 7.86 1.96
C CYS A 398 11.73 6.50 1.30
N ASN A 399 12.77 5.73 0.93
CA ASN A 399 12.57 4.39 0.35
C ASN A 399 12.01 3.38 1.36
N LEU A 400 12.37 3.49 2.64
CA LEU A 400 11.75 2.71 3.72
C LEU A 400 10.28 3.09 3.88
N PHE A 401 9.96 4.38 4.01
CA PHE A 401 8.59 4.89 4.11
C PHE A 401 7.69 4.37 2.97
N LYS A 402 8.12 4.51 1.71
CA LYS A 402 7.40 3.98 0.53
C LYS A 402 7.19 2.47 0.54
N LYS A 403 8.03 1.70 1.24
CA LYS A 403 7.83 0.24 1.39
C LYS A 403 6.86 -0.06 2.52
N LEU A 404 6.88 0.71 3.60
CA LEU A 404 5.91 0.61 4.70
C LEU A 404 4.49 0.99 4.24
N THR A 405 4.31 2.07 3.45
CA THR A 405 2.96 2.44 2.95
C THR A 405 2.34 1.37 2.05
N LYS A 406 3.13 0.47 1.46
CA LYS A 406 2.64 -0.70 0.69
C LYS A 406 2.19 -1.88 1.55
N GLN A 407 2.54 -1.91 2.83
CA GLN A 407 2.11 -2.93 3.80
C GLN A 407 0.79 -2.60 4.48
N LEU A 408 0.29 -1.38 4.29
CA LEU A 408 -1.00 -0.94 4.82
C LEU A 408 -2.15 -1.84 4.32
N PRO A 409 -3.19 -2.05 5.15
CA PRO A 409 -4.30 -2.91 4.81
C PRO A 409 -5.18 -2.30 3.71
N PRO A 410 -5.90 -3.13 2.92
CA PRO A 410 -6.81 -2.64 1.89
C PRO A 410 -7.92 -1.75 2.46
N GLY A 411 -8.28 -0.69 1.74
CA GLY A 411 -9.26 0.33 2.17
C GLY A 411 -8.80 1.22 3.33
N GLY A 412 -7.54 1.06 3.77
CA GLY A 412 -6.93 1.94 4.76
C GLY A 412 -6.56 3.32 4.21
N MET A 413 -6.42 4.28 5.11
CA MET A 413 -5.96 5.64 4.81
C MET A 413 -4.76 5.99 5.68
N LEU A 414 -3.71 6.49 5.04
CA LEU A 414 -2.57 7.14 5.70
C LEU A 414 -2.65 8.64 5.44
N LEU A 415 -3.04 9.40 6.45
CA LEU A 415 -2.97 10.87 6.45
C LEU A 415 -1.61 11.28 7.04
N CYS A 416 -0.80 11.96 6.25
CA CYS A 416 0.47 12.55 6.67
C CYS A 416 0.33 14.06 6.67
N ILE A 417 0.50 14.69 7.82
CA ILE A 417 0.36 16.12 8.04
C ILE A 417 1.75 16.73 8.25
N LEU A 418 2.16 17.64 7.37
CA LEU A 418 3.37 18.45 7.52
C LEU A 418 2.98 19.89 7.78
N ASP A 419 3.12 20.31 9.04
CA ASP A 419 2.65 21.60 9.50
C ASP A 419 3.78 22.64 9.56
N GLU A 420 3.47 23.85 9.12
CA GLU A 420 4.38 24.99 8.93
C GLU A 420 5.63 24.69 8.08
N ILE A 421 5.43 23.96 6.97
CA ILE A 421 6.55 23.48 6.11
C ILE A 421 7.40 24.61 5.50
N TYR A 422 6.89 25.85 5.43
CA TYR A 422 7.64 27.00 4.92
C TYR A 422 8.96 27.22 5.70
N LEU A 423 8.99 26.88 6.99
CA LEU A 423 10.19 26.91 7.84
C LEU A 423 11.31 25.97 7.36
N TYR A 424 10.97 25.00 6.51
CA TYR A 424 11.88 24.00 5.95
C TYR A 424 12.33 24.32 4.51
N GLU A 425 11.84 25.39 3.87
CA GLU A 425 12.24 25.75 2.49
C GLU A 425 13.74 26.04 2.34
N SER A 426 14.41 26.48 3.41
CA SER A 426 15.86 26.70 3.47
C SER A 426 16.68 25.51 3.98
N ARG A 427 16.03 24.42 4.43
CA ARG A 427 16.69 23.28 5.08
C ARG A 427 17.19 22.27 4.04
N GLU A 428 18.38 21.72 4.28
CA GLU A 428 18.99 20.75 3.36
C GLU A 428 18.09 19.53 3.13
N ASN A 429 17.96 19.09 1.88
CA ASN A 429 17.13 17.95 1.45
C ASN A 429 15.61 18.07 1.70
N ALA A 430 15.09 19.16 2.25
CA ALA A 430 13.65 19.35 2.47
C ALA A 430 12.85 19.35 1.15
N GLU A 431 13.36 20.02 0.12
CA GLU A 431 12.80 19.99 -1.24
C GLU A 431 12.66 18.56 -1.77
N TYR A 432 13.67 17.70 -1.55
CA TYR A 432 13.62 16.31 -1.96
C TYR A 432 12.54 15.52 -1.19
N VAL A 433 12.37 15.78 0.11
CA VAL A 433 11.34 15.14 0.94
C VAL A 433 9.94 15.53 0.48
N VAL A 434 9.67 16.84 0.30
CA VAL A 434 8.35 17.33 -0.13
C VAL A 434 8.02 16.83 -1.54
N TRP A 435 8.96 16.91 -2.48
CA TRP A 435 8.83 16.32 -3.82
C TRP A 435 8.54 14.81 -3.76
N PHE A 436 9.25 14.08 -2.90
CA PHE A 436 9.08 12.65 -2.75
C PHE A 436 7.69 12.29 -2.20
N LEU A 437 7.20 12.99 -1.17
CA LEU A 437 5.90 12.74 -0.57
C LEU A 437 4.74 13.13 -1.51
N ALA A 438 4.78 14.32 -2.12
CA ALA A 438 3.77 14.73 -3.09
C ALA A 438 3.72 13.76 -4.29
N GLY A 439 4.91 13.43 -4.82
CA GLY A 439 5.07 12.43 -5.87
C GLY A 439 4.81 10.99 -5.43
N LEU A 440 4.62 10.69 -4.14
CA LEU A 440 4.17 9.40 -3.63
C LEU A 440 2.64 9.33 -3.67
N SER A 441 1.94 10.39 -3.25
CA SER A 441 0.47 10.48 -3.35
C SER A 441 -0.02 10.35 -4.79
N GLU A 442 0.62 11.02 -5.76
CA GLU A 442 0.27 10.86 -7.18
C GLU A 442 0.49 9.43 -7.68
N LYS A 443 1.64 8.81 -7.35
CA LYS A 443 2.00 7.46 -7.81
C LYS A 443 1.19 6.35 -7.11
N GLN A 444 0.56 6.66 -5.97
CA GLN A 444 -0.32 5.76 -5.23
C GLN A 444 -1.80 6.11 -5.41
N ARG A 445 -2.17 6.93 -6.41
CA ARG A 445 -3.56 7.41 -6.62
C ARG A 445 -4.62 6.32 -6.61
N TYR A 446 -4.30 5.12 -7.10
CA TYR A 446 -5.16 3.93 -7.10
C TYR A 446 -4.49 2.74 -6.38
N SER A 447 -3.90 2.98 -5.21
CA SER A 447 -3.32 1.92 -4.39
C SER A 447 -4.36 1.28 -3.47
N ARG A 448 -4.03 0.11 -2.88
CA ARG A 448 -4.90 -0.63 -1.95
C ARG A 448 -5.22 0.19 -0.69
N ALA A 449 -4.35 1.10 -0.30
CA ALA A 449 -4.55 2.07 0.76
C ALA A 449 -4.33 3.49 0.22
N ALA A 450 -5.17 4.46 0.61
CA ALA A 450 -5.03 5.84 0.19
C ALA A 450 -3.96 6.57 1.02
N PHE A 451 -3.05 7.27 0.34
CA PHE A 451 -2.08 8.15 0.96
C PHE A 451 -2.48 9.62 0.75
N LYS A 452 -2.79 10.31 1.85
CA LYS A 452 -3.15 11.72 1.88
C LYS A 452 -2.02 12.53 2.48
N LEU A 453 -1.46 13.46 1.72
CA LEU A 453 -0.46 14.40 2.20
C LEU A 453 -1.12 15.76 2.42
N LEU A 454 -1.38 16.14 3.67
CA LEU A 454 -1.77 17.49 4.04
C LEU A 454 -0.51 18.28 4.36
N ILE A 455 -0.35 19.44 3.75
CA ILE A 455 0.69 20.41 4.07
C ILE A 455 0.02 21.72 4.46
N THR A 456 0.41 22.31 5.58
CA THR A 456 -0.09 23.60 6.07
C THR A 456 1.04 24.61 6.20
N CYS A 457 0.74 25.87 5.90
CA CYS A 457 1.59 27.04 6.09
C CYS A 457 0.72 28.20 6.56
N ARG A 458 1.05 28.87 7.67
CA ARG A 458 0.36 30.08 8.13
C ARG A 458 0.42 31.21 7.10
N ILE A 459 1.57 31.36 6.45
CA ILE A 459 1.81 32.29 5.36
C ILE A 459 1.54 31.59 4.01
N ARG A 460 2.52 31.58 3.10
CA ARG A 460 2.50 30.84 1.83
C ARG A 460 3.78 30.04 1.64
N ALA A 461 3.69 28.77 1.22
CA ALA A 461 4.86 28.05 0.71
C ALA A 461 5.24 28.58 -0.68
N MET A 462 6.45 29.12 -0.84
CA MET A 462 6.94 29.67 -2.11
C MET A 462 7.78 28.63 -2.86
N GLY A 463 8.76 28.03 -2.19
CA GLY A 463 9.65 27.02 -2.75
C GLY A 463 8.96 25.68 -3.04
N PHE A 464 7.93 25.32 -2.27
CA PHE A 464 7.26 24.01 -2.39
C PHE A 464 5.96 24.00 -3.20
N ALA A 465 5.27 25.14 -3.42
CA ALA A 465 3.99 25.19 -4.15
C ALA A 465 4.04 24.58 -5.56
N LYS A 466 5.21 24.57 -6.21
CA LYS A 466 5.45 23.91 -7.51
C LYS A 466 5.16 22.41 -7.55
N TYR A 467 5.03 21.74 -6.39
CA TYR A 467 4.66 20.33 -6.28
C TYR A 467 3.16 20.09 -6.04
N PHE A 468 2.36 21.15 -5.93
CA PHE A 468 0.94 21.11 -5.57
C PHE A 468 0.08 21.84 -6.62
N ILE A 469 0.52 21.85 -7.88
CA ILE A 469 -0.19 22.50 -8.99
C ILE A 469 -1.60 21.87 -9.10
N GLN A 470 -2.65 22.71 -9.04
CA GLN A 470 -4.08 22.33 -8.93
C GLN A 470 -4.53 21.69 -7.60
N ASN A 471 -3.63 21.55 -6.62
CA ASN A 471 -3.90 20.98 -5.29
C ASN A 471 -3.48 21.94 -4.16
N THR A 472 -3.74 23.23 -4.35
CA THR A 472 -3.51 24.30 -3.36
C THR A 472 -4.85 24.92 -2.96
N LEU A 473 -5.06 25.05 -1.65
CA LEU A 473 -6.07 25.89 -1.03
C LEU A 473 -5.35 27.13 -0.47
N ASP A 474 -5.58 28.28 -1.09
CA ASP A 474 -5.20 29.58 -0.55
C ASP A 474 -6.42 30.09 0.25
N LEU A 475 -6.25 30.39 1.55
CA LEU A 475 -7.30 31.05 2.36
C LEU A 475 -7.32 32.56 2.07
N ASP A 476 -8.48 33.19 2.21
CA ASP A 476 -8.64 34.63 1.93
C ASP A 476 -7.82 35.49 2.91
N ASP A 477 -7.27 36.61 2.43
CA ASP A 477 -6.43 37.53 3.22
C ASP A 477 -7.25 38.12 4.38
N ASP A 478 -8.44 38.65 4.07
CA ASP A 478 -9.45 39.08 5.04
C ASP A 478 -10.43 37.92 5.31
N VAL A 479 -10.29 37.23 6.44
CA VAL A 479 -11.36 36.37 6.93
C VAL A 479 -12.35 37.27 7.64
N ASP A 480 -13.40 37.68 6.92
CA ASP A 480 -14.54 38.41 7.48
C ASP A 480 -14.94 37.75 8.80
N LEU A 481 -14.98 38.55 9.88
CA LEU A 481 -15.68 38.14 11.09
C LEU A 481 -17.13 37.87 10.68
N ASP A 482 -17.73 36.82 11.25
CA ASP A 482 -19.06 36.35 10.85
C ASP A 482 -20.16 37.29 11.42
N ASP A 483 -20.13 38.55 10.98
CA ASP A 483 -21.05 39.67 11.32
C ASP A 483 -22.50 39.35 10.92
N SER A 484 -22.72 38.21 10.26
CA SER A 484 -24.05 37.62 10.03
C SER A 484 -24.80 37.29 11.33
N ALA A 485 -24.13 37.21 12.48
CA ALA A 485 -24.78 37.14 13.79
C ALA A 485 -25.26 38.51 14.31
N ASP A 486 -24.53 39.60 14.04
CA ASP A 486 -24.83 40.94 14.57
C ASP A 486 -26.02 41.60 13.86
N TRP A 487 -26.26 41.30 12.58
CA TRP A 487 -27.44 41.84 11.88
C TRP A 487 -28.76 41.21 12.34
N GLU A 488 -28.77 39.96 12.83
CA GLU A 488 -29.98 39.34 13.39
C GLU A 488 -30.31 39.88 14.78
N MET A 489 -29.30 40.14 15.62
CA MET A 489 -29.48 40.76 16.95
C MET A 489 -30.20 42.12 16.86
N GLN A 490 -29.78 43.00 15.94
CA GLN A 490 -30.40 44.33 15.77
C GLN A 490 -31.86 44.26 15.30
N ARG A 491 -32.29 43.13 14.73
CA ARG A 491 -33.64 42.92 14.23
C ARG A 491 -34.63 42.39 15.28
N ILE A 492 -34.11 41.95 16.44
CA ILE A 492 -34.90 41.45 17.57
C ILE A 492 -35.11 42.55 18.63
N THR A 493 -34.34 43.64 18.58
CA THR A 493 -34.43 44.79 19.51
C THR A 493 -34.99 46.08 18.87
N GLY A 494 -35.69 45.98 17.73
CA GLY A 494 -36.28 47.11 16.99
C GLY A 494 -37.80 47.12 17.00
#